data_AF-A0A1H3R772-F1
#
_entry.id   AF-A0A1H3R772-F1
#
_cell.length_a   1.000
_cell.length_b   1.000
_cell.length_c   1.000
_cell.angle_alpha   90.00
_cell.angle_beta   90.00
_cell.angle_gamma   90.00
#
_symmetry.space_group_name_H-M   'P 1'
#
loop_
_entity.id
_entity.type
_entity.pdbx_description
1 polymer ?
#
loop_
_entity_poly.entity_id
_entity_poly.type
_entity_poly.pdbx_seq_one_letter_code
_entity_poly.pdbx_strand_id
1 'polypeptide(L)'
;MPPQELLATPRWRRTGDTRFPIAATVDGRSWVLRLNRFPDHPLWTLFVDGDRRFDIDDTPPTWGKPLDKTAPPLDATTAAEALAPVRDFVAYGSEVGDPCDNMFCCG
;
A
#
# COMPACT_ATOMS: atom_id res chain seq x y z
N MET A 1 -21.66 2.76 -4.40
CA MET A 1 -21.15 1.44 -4.82
C MET A 1 -19.83 1.21 -4.12
N PRO A 2 -19.52 0.01 -3.60
CA PRO A 2 -18.21 -0.23 -2.99
C PRO A 2 -17.10 -0.01 -4.02
N PRO A 3 -15.90 0.43 -3.61
CA PRO A 3 -14.74 0.50 -4.49
C PRO A 3 -14.53 -0.85 -5.18
N GLN A 4 -14.40 -0.85 -6.51
CA GLN A 4 -14.23 -2.08 -7.28
C GLN A 4 -12.94 -2.81 -6.88
N GLU A 5 -11.98 -2.08 -6.33
CA GLU A 5 -10.73 -2.60 -5.85
C GLU A 5 -10.92 -3.64 -4.73
N LEU A 6 -11.95 -3.50 -3.90
CA LEU A 6 -12.24 -4.46 -2.83
C LEU A 6 -12.69 -5.83 -3.36
N LEU A 7 -13.17 -5.89 -4.60
CA LEU A 7 -13.61 -7.12 -5.25
C LEU A 7 -12.50 -7.79 -6.09
N ALA A 8 -11.36 -7.12 -6.26
CA ALA A 8 -10.24 -7.65 -7.02
C ALA A 8 -9.54 -8.81 -6.29
N THR A 9 -8.75 -9.58 -7.05
CA THR A 9 -7.89 -10.66 -6.53
C THR A 9 -6.41 -10.37 -6.82
N PRO A 10 -5.84 -9.33 -6.20
CA PRO A 10 -4.45 -8.94 -6.41
C PRO A 10 -3.48 -10.06 -6.05
N ARG A 11 -2.47 -10.25 -6.92
CA ARG A 11 -1.33 -11.15 -6.63
C ARG A 11 -0.22 -10.35 -5.96
N TRP A 12 -0.29 -10.27 -4.64
CA TRP A 12 0.71 -9.55 -3.84
C TRP A 12 2.11 -10.14 -3.99
N ARG A 13 3.08 -9.23 -4.09
CA ARG A 13 4.50 -9.53 -4.14
C ARG A 13 5.25 -8.59 -3.22
N ARG A 14 6.35 -9.08 -2.64
CA ARG A 14 7.15 -8.29 -1.69
C ARG A 14 8.03 -7.30 -2.42
N THR A 15 8.01 -6.04 -2.01
CA THR A 15 8.85 -4.98 -2.57
C THR A 15 10.22 -4.90 -1.90
N GLY A 16 10.31 -5.35 -0.64
CA GLY A 16 11.50 -5.19 0.21
C GLY A 16 11.53 -3.88 1.03
N ASP A 17 10.55 -2.99 0.85
CA ASP A 17 10.40 -1.77 1.64
C ASP A 17 9.58 -2.05 2.91
N THR A 18 9.89 -1.42 4.05
CA THR A 18 9.15 -1.68 5.30
C THR A 18 7.84 -0.90 5.40
N ARG A 19 7.74 0.24 4.73
CA ARG A 19 6.56 1.13 4.73
C ARG A 19 5.59 0.73 3.62
N PHE A 20 6.14 0.29 2.49
CA PHE A 20 5.38 -0.22 1.35
C PHE A 20 5.70 -1.70 1.11
N PRO A 21 5.36 -2.62 2.02
CA PRO A 21 5.88 -3.99 2.02
C PRO A 21 5.55 -4.81 0.78
N ILE A 22 4.45 -4.46 0.11
CA ILE A 22 3.91 -5.25 -0.99
C ILE A 22 3.31 -4.38 -2.08
N ALA A 23 3.42 -4.91 -3.29
CA ALA A 23 2.78 -4.36 -4.47
C ALA A 23 2.16 -5.49 -5.29
N ALA A 24 1.19 -5.15 -6.13
CA ALA A 24 0.55 -6.05 -7.07
C ALA A 24 0.27 -5.31 -8.37
N THR A 25 0.11 -6.04 -9.46
CA THR A 25 -0.44 -5.49 -10.70
C THR A 25 -1.82 -6.07 -10.91
N VAL A 26 -2.84 -5.21 -10.98
CA VAL A 26 -4.24 -5.59 -11.20
C VAL A 26 -4.74 -4.83 -12.42
N ASP A 27 -5.19 -5.56 -13.44
CA ASP A 27 -5.69 -4.99 -14.69
C ASP A 27 -4.73 -3.97 -15.34
N GLY A 28 -3.42 -4.23 -15.24
CA GLY A 28 -2.37 -3.36 -15.79
C GLY A 28 -2.05 -2.13 -14.94
N ARG A 29 -2.69 -1.96 -13.78
CA ARG A 29 -2.43 -0.88 -12.83
C ARG A 29 -1.52 -1.34 -11.71
N SER A 30 -0.60 -0.47 -11.29
CA SER A 30 0.31 -0.72 -10.17
C SER A 30 -0.41 -0.43 -8.87
N TRP A 31 -0.57 -1.44 -8.03
CA TRP A 31 -1.16 -1.33 -6.72
C TRP A 31 -0.09 -1.45 -5.66
N VAL A 32 -0.07 -0.52 -4.71
CA VAL A 32 0.86 -0.56 -3.58
C VAL A 32 0.08 -0.43 -2.28
N LEU A 33 0.42 -1.26 -1.31
CA LEU A 33 -0.11 -1.13 0.05
C LEU A 33 0.94 -0.52 0.95
N ARG A 34 0.59 0.60 1.57
CA ARG A 34 1.34 1.18 2.68
C ARG A 34 0.87 0.56 3.98
N LEU A 35 1.81 0.10 4.79
CA LEU A 35 1.55 -0.31 6.17
C LEU A 35 1.65 0.93 7.07
N ASN A 36 0.53 1.28 7.69
CA ASN A 36 0.45 2.42 8.59
C ASN A 36 0.67 2.00 10.05
N ARG A 37 0.81 3.02 10.89
CA ARG A 37 0.90 2.89 12.35
C ARG A 37 -0.49 2.69 12.96
N PHE A 38 -0.91 1.44 13.07
CA PHE A 38 -2.15 1.05 13.76
C PHE A 38 -1.93 0.96 15.29
N PRO A 39 -2.88 1.37 16.14
CA PRO A 39 -4.25 1.82 15.85
C PRO A 39 -4.42 3.32 15.63
N ASP A 40 -3.35 4.12 15.67
CA ASP A 40 -3.42 5.57 15.46
C ASP A 40 -3.98 5.94 14.08
N HIS A 41 -3.66 5.12 13.07
CA HIS A 41 -4.15 5.22 11.70
C HIS A 41 -4.71 3.88 11.21
N PRO A 42 -5.58 3.89 10.18
CA PRO A 42 -6.05 2.65 9.57
C PRO A 42 -4.87 1.80 9.11
N LEU A 43 -4.89 0.49 9.32
CA LEU A 43 -3.71 -0.38 9.15
C LEU A 43 -3.08 -0.28 7.75
N TRP A 44 -3.89 -0.12 6.71
CA TRP A 44 -3.46 -0.10 5.32
C TRP A 44 -3.97 1.12 4.58
N THR A 45 -3.15 1.68 3.70
CA THR A 45 -3.59 2.60 2.64
C THR A 45 -3.30 1.96 1.28
N LEU A 46 -4.33 1.88 0.42
CA LEU A 46 -4.17 1.44 -0.96
C LEU A 46 -3.83 2.62 -1.86
N PHE A 47 -2.75 2.48 -2.61
CA PHE A 47 -2.39 3.35 -3.72
C PHE A 47 -2.54 2.59 -5.04
N VAL A 48 -3.10 3.26 -6.05
CA VAL A 48 -3.20 2.74 -7.41
C VAL A 48 -2.60 3.76 -8.36
N ASP A 49 -1.57 3.35 -9.08
CA ASP A 49 -0.79 4.19 -10.01
C ASP A 49 -0.23 5.48 -9.37
N GLY A 50 0.00 5.45 -8.05
CA GLY A 50 0.47 6.60 -7.27
C GLY A 50 -0.63 7.33 -6.50
N ASP A 51 -1.89 7.18 -6.90
CA ASP A 51 -2.99 7.88 -6.26
C ASP A 51 -3.50 7.11 -5.04
N ARG A 52 -3.64 7.79 -3.90
CA ARG A 52 -4.35 7.22 -2.74
C ARG A 52 -5.80 6.94 -3.14
N ARG A 53 -6.23 5.69 -2.99
CA ARG A 53 -7.62 5.28 -3.23
C ARG A 53 -8.43 5.37 -1.94
N PHE A 54 -8.02 4.64 -0.92
CA PHE A 54 -8.72 4.56 0.37
C PHE A 54 -7.86 3.86 1.42
N ASP A 55 -8.27 3.99 2.68
CA ASP A 55 -7.66 3.30 3.81
C ASP A 55 -8.57 2.17 4.30
N ILE A 56 -7.97 1.10 4.81
CA ILE A 56 -8.66 -0.06 5.38
C ILE A 56 -7.93 -0.57 6.62
N ASP A 57 -8.69 -1.00 7.62
CA ASP A 57 -8.14 -1.62 8.83
C ASP A 57 -7.81 -3.09 8.62
N ASP A 58 -8.54 -3.76 7.73
CA ASP A 58 -8.34 -5.16 7.38
C ASP A 58 -8.50 -5.35 5.87
N THR A 59 -7.79 -6.34 5.32
CA THR A 59 -7.84 -6.63 3.90
C THR A 59 -9.01 -7.53 3.54
N PRO A 60 -9.71 -7.28 2.41
CA PRO A 60 -10.77 -8.16 1.93
C PRO A 60 -10.31 -9.62 1.81
N PRO A 61 -11.18 -10.61 2.08
CA PRO A 61 -10.83 -12.03 1.91
C PRO A 61 -10.35 -12.37 0.48
N THR A 62 -10.84 -11.65 -0.52
CA THR A 62 -10.46 -11.76 -1.94
C THR A 62 -9.01 -11.36 -2.21
N TRP A 63 -8.43 -10.50 -1.37
CA TRP A 63 -7.03 -10.09 -1.47
C TRP A 63 -6.07 -11.12 -0.86
N GLY A 64 -6.60 -12.14 -0.19
CA GLY A 64 -5.80 -13.19 0.43
C GLY A 64 -5.02 -12.66 1.63
N LYS A 65 -3.74 -13.02 1.71
CA LYS A 65 -2.82 -12.61 2.79
C LYS A 65 -1.74 -11.70 2.22
N PRO A 66 -1.89 -10.38 2.32
CA PRO A 66 -0.96 -9.44 1.72
C PRO A 66 0.46 -9.57 2.30
N LEU A 67 0.59 -9.70 3.63
CA LEU A 67 1.87 -9.91 4.32
C LEU A 67 2.33 -11.37 4.37
N ASP A 68 1.83 -12.25 3.49
CA ASP A 68 2.30 -13.62 3.49
C ASP A 68 3.81 -13.66 3.17
N LYS A 69 4.59 -14.20 4.10
CA LYS A 69 6.05 -14.33 3.94
C LYS A 69 6.44 -15.24 2.78
N THR A 70 5.50 -16.08 2.32
CA THR A 70 5.67 -16.93 1.15
C THR A 70 5.43 -16.20 -0.17
N ALA A 71 4.91 -14.96 -0.14
CA ALA A 71 4.71 -14.17 -1.35
C ALA A 71 6.05 -14.00 -2.10
N PRO A 72 6.06 -14.19 -3.43
CA PRO A 72 7.29 -14.03 -4.19
C PRO A 72 7.77 -12.58 -4.12
N PRO A 73 9.08 -12.34 -4.02
CA PRO A 73 9.62 -10.99 -4.14
C PRO A 73 9.42 -10.46 -5.56
N LEU A 74 9.15 -9.17 -5.68
CA LEU A 74 9.37 -8.43 -6.91
C LEU A 74 10.87 -8.31 -7.17
N ASP A 75 11.25 -8.29 -8.43
CA ASP A 75 12.58 -7.85 -8.81
C ASP A 75 12.78 -6.38 -8.41
N ALA A 76 14.02 -6.00 -8.14
CA ALA A 76 14.35 -4.69 -7.60
C ALA A 76 13.91 -3.54 -8.53
N THR A 77 13.95 -3.75 -9.85
CA THR A 77 13.53 -2.75 -10.84
C THR A 77 12.03 -2.52 -10.78
N THR A 78 11.23 -3.58 -10.88
CA THR A 78 9.77 -3.47 -10.83
C THR A 78 9.29 -2.97 -9.46
N ALA A 79 9.96 -3.36 -8.37
CA ALA A 79 9.69 -2.79 -7.06
C ALA A 79 9.98 -1.28 -7.03
N ALA A 80 11.11 -0.85 -7.58
CA ALA A 80 11.45 0.57 -7.64
C ALA A 80 10.46 1.37 -8.50
N GLU A 81 10.02 0.83 -9.64
CA GLU A 81 9.01 1.46 -10.51
C GLU A 81 7.64 1.55 -9.84
N ALA A 82 7.19 0.47 -9.19
CA ALA A 82 5.92 0.47 -8.48
C ALA A 82 5.93 1.43 -7.28
N LEU A 83 7.06 1.55 -6.59
CA LEU A 83 7.22 2.43 -5.44
C LEU A 83 7.49 3.89 -5.84
N ALA A 84 8.09 4.15 -7.01
CA ALA A 84 8.45 5.50 -7.45
C ALA A 84 7.35 6.55 -7.26
N PRO A 85 6.09 6.32 -7.67
CA PRO A 85 5.04 7.33 -7.53
C PRO A 85 4.51 7.50 -6.09
N VAL A 86 4.80 6.56 -5.19
CA VAL A 86 4.34 6.61 -3.78
C VAL A 86 5.46 6.91 -2.79
N ARG A 87 6.71 7.06 -3.25
CA ARG A 87 7.88 7.32 -2.40
C ARG A 87 7.76 8.60 -1.57
N ASP A 88 6.99 9.58 -2.04
CA ASP A 88 6.75 10.83 -1.32
C ASP A 88 5.60 10.71 -0.28
N PHE A 89 4.81 9.63 -0.32
CA PHE A 89 3.70 9.35 0.61
C PHE A 89 4.10 8.45 1.78
N VAL A 90 5.37 8.53 2.16
CA VAL A 90 5.94 7.81 3.30
C VAL A 90 5.23 8.14 4.61
N ALA A 91 4.88 9.40 4.83
CA ALA A 91 4.12 9.83 6.00
C ALA A 91 2.62 9.81 5.69
N TYR A 92 1.85 9.30 6.65
CA TYR A 92 0.39 9.35 6.59
C TYR A 92 -0.08 10.81 6.54
N GLY A 93 -1.00 11.14 5.63
CA GLY A 93 -1.45 12.52 5.37
C GLY A 93 -0.63 13.29 4.32
N SER A 94 0.59 12.84 3.95
CA SER A 94 1.37 13.50 2.87
C SER A 94 0.63 13.52 1.53
N GLU A 95 -0.22 12.52 1.29
CA GLU A 95 -1.09 12.39 0.11
C GLU A 95 -2.11 13.52 -0.05
N VAL A 96 -2.42 14.27 1.00
CA VAL A 96 -3.39 15.39 0.95
C VAL A 96 -2.73 16.75 1.22
N GLY A 97 -1.38 16.79 1.22
CA GLY A 97 -0.62 18.01 1.52
C GLY A 97 -0.63 18.40 3.01
N ASP A 98 -1.14 17.53 3.87
CA ASP A 98 -1.15 17.67 5.33
C ASP A 98 -0.42 16.47 5.93
N PRO A 99 0.91 16.36 5.73
CA PRO A 99 1.70 15.32 6.37
C PRO A 99 1.47 15.43 7.87
N CYS A 100 1.05 14.36 8.53
CA CYS A 100 0.86 14.38 9.98
C CYS A 100 2.19 14.71 10.67
N ASP A 101 2.44 15.97 11.01
CA ASP A 101 3.71 16.44 11.57
C ASP A 101 3.84 16.17 13.08
N ASN A 102 3.03 15.23 13.61
CA ASN A 102 3.05 14.86 15.00
C ASN A 102 4.16 13.84 15.27
N MET A 103 5.11 14.21 16.13
CA MET A 103 6.21 13.37 16.63
C MET A 103 5.76 11.98 17.14
N PHE A 104 4.50 11.85 17.55
CA PHE A 104 3.92 10.60 18.03
C PHE A 104 3.39 9.67 16.91
N CYS A 105 3.01 10.24 15.76
CA CYS A 105 2.41 9.53 14.63
C CYS A 105 3.45 9.07 13.58
N CYS A 106 4.59 9.79 13.46
CA CYS A 106 5.60 9.57 12.41
C CYS A 106 6.94 8.97 12.87
N GLY A 107 7.04 8.52 14.14
CA GLY A 107 8.26 7.89 14.68
C GLY A 107 8.51 6.46 14.21
#